data_AF-A0A0L6JSX2-F1
#
_entry.id   AF-A0A0L6JSX2-F1
#
_cell.length_a   1.000
_cell.length_b   1.000
_cell.length_c   1.000
_cell.angle_alpha   90.00
_cell.angle_beta   90.00
_cell.angle_gamma   90.00
#
_symmetry.space_group_name_H-M   'P 1'
#
loop_
_entity.id
_entity.type
_entity.pdbx_description
1 polymer ?
#
loop_
_entity_poly.entity_id
_entity_poly.type
_entity_poly.pdbx_seq_one_letter_code
_entity_poly.pdbx_strand_id
1 'polypeptide(L)'
;MKTDGSQTSKPYPVLINLTYSAEKNSLADASAALSRGYAVVTISYQQLGEDSTKYRSTAFFPAYPEYDWRDISAWTWGISRAVDYIKNDPAIDRQKIMITGVSRLAQAVLLAGAFDERIALTAPVAGGMALRYSGKEMGRGLVHFRPGGHGITSEDWSAILNFADQKLLNKNGTRRFDILPPDSQLK
;
A
#
# COMPACT_ATOMS: atom_id res chain seq x y z
N MET A 1 -25.48 23.58 29.71
CA MET A 1 -25.27 22.17 29.32
C MET A 1 -23.79 22.03 28.97
N LYS A 2 -22.98 21.43 29.85
CA LYS A 2 -21.54 21.22 29.60
C LYS A 2 -21.41 19.98 28.73
N THR A 3 -21.01 20.13 27.47
CA THR A 3 -20.51 19.01 26.68
C THR A 3 -19.03 18.83 27.04
N ASP A 4 -18.79 17.88 27.94
CA ASP A 4 -17.93 16.72 27.73
C ASP A 4 -16.57 16.97 27.02
N GLY A 5 -15.50 16.63 27.74
CA GLY A 5 -14.11 16.83 27.36
C GLY A 5 -13.71 16.13 26.07
N SER A 6 -12.87 16.81 25.30
CA SER A 6 -12.18 16.24 24.15
C SER A 6 -11.35 15.03 24.59
N GLN A 7 -11.91 13.83 24.47
CA GLN A 7 -11.14 12.61 24.27
C GLN A 7 -10.30 12.87 23.02
N THR A 8 -9.01 13.20 23.17
CA THR A 8 -8.09 13.26 22.04
C THR A 8 -8.05 11.86 21.44
N SER A 9 -8.75 11.63 20.34
CA SER A 9 -8.78 10.32 19.68
C SER A 9 -7.35 9.90 19.37
N LYS A 10 -6.99 8.65 19.66
CA LYS A 10 -5.68 8.11 19.28
C LYS A 10 -5.45 8.35 17.79
N PRO A 11 -4.23 8.73 17.36
CA PRO A 11 -3.92 8.89 15.95
C PRO A 11 -4.23 7.60 15.17
N TYR A 12 -4.73 7.76 13.95
CA TYR A 12 -5.17 6.66 13.09
C TYR A 12 -3.97 5.97 12.43
N PRO A 13 -3.94 4.62 12.37
CA PRO A 13 -3.10 3.94 11.39
C PRO A 13 -3.54 4.35 9.98
N VAL A 14 -2.62 4.42 9.03
CA VAL A 14 -2.92 4.96 7.69
C VAL A 14 -2.58 3.98 6.59
N LEU A 15 -3.52 3.79 5.66
CA LEU A 15 -3.34 3.09 4.41
C LEU A 15 -3.13 4.09 3.27
N ILE A 16 -1.99 4.02 2.60
CA ILE A 16 -1.75 4.67 1.32
C ILE A 16 -2.07 3.68 0.20
N ASN A 17 -3.09 3.99 -0.60
CA ASN A 17 -3.51 3.21 -1.76
C ASN A 17 -3.01 3.85 -3.05
N LEU A 18 -2.04 3.21 -3.71
CA LEU A 18 -1.59 3.62 -5.05
C LEU A 18 -2.52 3.00 -6.10
N THR A 19 -3.19 3.84 -6.88
CA THR A 19 -4.28 3.43 -7.78
C THR A 19 -4.30 4.28 -9.06
N TYR A 20 -5.14 3.90 -10.02
CA TYR A 20 -5.28 4.59 -11.30
C TYR A 20 -5.75 6.04 -11.15
N SER A 21 -6.81 6.29 -10.39
CA SER A 21 -7.34 7.63 -10.13
C SER A 21 -7.49 7.88 -8.63
N ALA A 22 -7.49 9.13 -8.19
CA ALA A 22 -7.73 9.51 -6.79
C ALA A 22 -9.19 9.97 -6.55
N GLU A 23 -10.12 9.50 -7.38
CA GLU A 23 -11.52 9.91 -7.34
C GLU A 23 -12.33 9.12 -6.30
N LYS A 24 -13.60 9.50 -6.09
CA LYS A 24 -14.49 8.88 -5.09
C LYS A 24 -14.61 7.36 -5.24
N ASN A 25 -14.56 6.84 -6.48
CA ASN A 25 -14.61 5.40 -6.74
C ASN A 25 -13.38 4.67 -6.16
N SER A 26 -12.22 5.31 -6.12
CA SER A 26 -11.00 4.74 -5.56
C SER A 26 -11.01 4.66 -4.04
N LEU A 27 -11.83 5.50 -3.37
CA LEU A 27 -12.13 5.35 -1.95
C LEU A 27 -13.07 4.17 -1.67
N ALA A 28 -13.93 3.80 -2.63
CA ALA A 28 -14.80 2.64 -2.49
C ALA A 28 -13.97 1.35 -2.40
N ASP A 29 -12.89 1.25 -3.18
CA ASP A 29 -11.97 0.12 -3.12
C ASP A 29 -11.32 -0.01 -1.73
N ALA A 30 -10.94 1.10 -1.10
CA ALA A 30 -10.32 1.12 0.23
C ALA A 30 -11.34 1.25 1.39
N SER A 31 -12.65 1.19 1.12
CA SER A 31 -13.71 1.41 2.12
C SER A 31 -13.66 0.42 3.30
N ALA A 32 -13.15 -0.78 3.06
CA ALA A 32 -12.92 -1.78 4.11
C ALA A 32 -11.89 -1.28 5.15
N ALA A 33 -10.88 -0.51 4.73
CA ALA A 33 -9.88 0.06 5.63
C ALA A 33 -10.51 1.17 6.49
N LEU A 34 -11.29 2.07 5.88
CA LEU A 34 -12.04 3.11 6.60
C LEU A 34 -12.96 2.48 7.67
N SER A 35 -13.69 1.43 7.30
CA SER A 35 -14.60 0.71 8.21
C SER A 35 -13.89 0.06 9.40
N ARG A 36 -12.57 -0.17 9.29
CA ARG A 36 -11.73 -0.75 10.36
C ARG A 36 -10.96 0.30 11.17
N GLY A 37 -11.20 1.58 10.91
CA GLY A 37 -10.58 2.69 11.63
C GLY A 37 -9.19 3.08 11.12
N TYR A 38 -8.89 2.81 9.85
CA TYR A 38 -7.71 3.37 9.19
C TYR A 38 -8.05 4.71 8.55
N ALA A 39 -7.13 5.67 8.63
CA ALA A 39 -7.10 6.76 7.67
C ALA A 39 -6.73 6.20 6.29
N VAL A 40 -7.29 6.77 5.21
CA VAL A 40 -6.99 6.34 3.84
C VAL A 40 -6.48 7.53 3.04
N VAL A 41 -5.32 7.33 2.41
CA VAL A 41 -4.72 8.25 1.45
C VAL A 41 -4.74 7.56 0.10
N THR A 42 -5.37 8.18 -0.89
CA THR A 42 -5.40 7.64 -2.25
C THR A 42 -4.49 8.46 -3.13
N ILE A 43 -3.57 7.80 -3.84
CA ILE A 43 -2.64 8.44 -4.76
C ILE A 43 -2.92 7.93 -6.17
N SER A 44 -3.21 8.83 -7.09
CA SER A 44 -3.22 8.50 -8.51
C SER A 44 -1.77 8.44 -9.01
N TYR A 45 -1.32 7.27 -9.46
CA TYR A 45 0.05 7.15 -9.98
C TYR A 45 0.27 8.02 -11.23
N GLN A 46 -0.78 8.26 -12.02
CA GLN A 46 -0.74 9.11 -13.21
C GLN A 46 -0.39 10.57 -12.86
N GLN A 47 -0.66 11.01 -11.63
CA GLN A 47 -0.26 12.34 -11.13
C GLN A 47 1.20 12.39 -10.66
N LEU A 48 1.85 11.24 -10.48
CA LEU A 48 3.27 11.15 -10.13
C LEU A 48 4.15 10.99 -11.38
N GLY A 49 3.59 10.38 -12.43
CA GLY A 49 4.21 10.20 -13.73
C GLY A 49 3.26 9.41 -14.60
N GLU A 50 2.93 9.92 -15.78
CA GLU A 50 1.98 9.28 -16.68
C GLU A 50 2.58 7.99 -17.25
N ASP A 51 1.85 6.87 -17.14
CA ASP A 51 2.20 5.58 -17.74
C ASP A 51 2.02 5.61 -19.27
N SER A 52 2.91 6.35 -19.93
CA SER A 52 2.84 6.60 -21.37
C SER A 52 4.23 6.80 -21.96
N THR A 53 4.32 6.77 -23.30
CA THR A 53 5.57 7.10 -23.99
C THR A 53 5.96 8.58 -23.84
N LYS A 54 5.04 9.44 -23.38
CA LYS A 54 5.24 10.88 -23.14
C LYS A 54 5.59 11.21 -21.68
N TYR A 55 5.81 10.20 -20.84
CA TYR A 55 6.06 10.34 -19.40
C TYR A 55 7.07 11.46 -19.05
N ARG A 56 8.14 11.65 -19.85
CA ARG A 56 9.18 12.67 -19.61
C ARG A 56 8.65 14.10 -19.48
N SER A 57 7.51 14.42 -20.09
CA SER A 57 6.88 15.74 -20.00
C SER A 57 5.81 15.84 -18.90
N THR A 58 5.72 14.86 -18.00
CA THR A 58 4.62 14.76 -17.01
C THR A 58 5.14 14.74 -15.57
N ALA A 59 4.41 15.41 -14.67
CA ALA A 59 4.55 15.32 -13.22
C ALA A 59 6.00 15.38 -12.69
N PHE A 60 6.53 14.26 -12.17
CA PHE A 60 7.87 14.17 -11.60
C PHE A 60 8.96 14.52 -12.61
N PHE A 61 8.83 14.09 -13.86
CA PHE A 61 9.96 14.07 -14.80
C PHE A 61 10.46 15.46 -15.21
N PRO A 62 9.60 16.47 -15.47
CA PRO A 62 10.07 17.84 -15.70
C PRO A 62 10.72 18.51 -14.49
N ALA A 63 10.37 18.10 -13.26
CA ALA A 63 10.94 18.65 -12.03
C ALA A 63 12.33 18.08 -11.71
N TYR A 64 12.66 16.92 -12.27
CA TYR A 64 13.91 16.19 -12.04
C TYR A 64 14.51 15.69 -13.38
N PRO A 65 14.77 16.59 -14.35
CA PRO A 65 15.16 16.23 -15.71
C PRO A 65 16.53 15.56 -15.82
N GLU A 66 17.37 15.69 -14.79
CA GLU A 66 18.72 15.13 -14.70
C GLU A 66 18.74 13.63 -14.36
N TYR A 67 17.63 13.09 -13.82
CA TYR A 67 17.54 11.69 -13.47
C TYR A 67 17.05 10.84 -14.66
N ASP A 68 17.61 9.66 -14.82
CA ASP A 68 17.27 8.70 -15.88
C ASP A 68 16.13 7.74 -15.49
N TRP A 69 15.42 8.07 -14.41
CA TRP A 69 14.36 7.27 -13.83
C TRP A 69 13.18 7.04 -14.79
N ARG A 70 12.40 6.00 -14.46
CA ARG A 70 11.14 5.66 -15.12
C ARG A 70 9.99 5.64 -14.12
N ASP A 71 8.82 5.31 -14.64
CA ASP A 71 7.51 5.40 -13.98
C ASP A 71 7.49 4.77 -12.59
N ILE A 72 7.98 3.53 -12.45
CA ILE A 72 8.03 2.84 -11.14
C ILE A 72 8.81 3.65 -10.10
N SER A 73 10.00 4.17 -10.46
CA SER A 73 10.82 4.98 -9.56
C SER A 73 10.15 6.30 -9.21
N ALA A 74 9.50 6.96 -10.18
CA ALA A 74 8.74 8.18 -9.94
C ALA A 74 7.54 7.94 -9.01
N TRP A 75 6.82 6.84 -9.19
CA TRP A 75 5.70 6.45 -8.34
C TRP A 75 6.15 6.12 -6.91
N THR A 76 7.25 5.38 -6.78
CA THR A 76 7.89 5.09 -5.49
C THR A 76 8.31 6.37 -4.78
N TRP A 77 8.97 7.30 -5.48
CA TRP A 77 9.34 8.60 -4.92
C TRP A 77 8.12 9.39 -4.45
N GLY A 78 7.03 9.38 -5.22
CA GLY A 78 5.81 10.08 -4.87
C GLY A 78 5.11 9.50 -3.62
N ILE A 79 5.17 8.19 -3.40
CA ILE A 79 4.73 7.57 -2.14
C ILE A 79 5.52 8.16 -0.98
N SER A 80 6.85 8.24 -1.06
CA SER A 80 7.68 8.82 0.00
C SER A 80 7.39 10.30 0.25
N ARG A 81 6.97 11.06 -0.77
CA ARG A 81 6.50 12.44 -0.60
C ARG A 81 5.15 12.52 0.10
N ALA A 82 4.23 11.60 -0.18
CA ALA A 82 2.99 11.50 0.57
C ALA A 82 3.27 11.19 2.05
N VAL A 83 4.24 10.30 2.33
CA VAL A 83 4.71 10.04 3.70
C VAL A 83 5.28 11.29 4.36
N ASP A 84 6.06 12.11 3.62
CA ASP A 84 6.57 13.39 4.14
C ASP A 84 5.46 14.35 4.57
N TYR A 85 4.35 14.36 3.83
CA TYR A 85 3.20 15.19 4.15
C TYR A 85 2.44 14.65 5.37
N ILE A 86 2.00 13.38 5.34
CA ILE A 86 1.09 12.84 6.36
C ILE A 86 1.75 12.60 7.72
N LYS A 87 3.07 12.40 7.79
CA LYS A 87 3.76 12.13 9.07
C LYS A 87 3.69 13.30 10.06
N ASN A 88 3.40 14.50 9.57
CA ASN A 88 3.27 15.72 10.36
C ASN A 88 1.82 15.98 10.80
N ASP A 89 0.85 15.23 10.28
CA ASP A 89 -0.55 15.36 10.67
C ASP A 89 -0.76 14.72 12.07
N PRO A 90 -1.24 15.46 13.08
CA PRO A 90 -1.46 14.92 14.42
C PRO A 90 -2.53 13.84 14.48
N ALA A 91 -3.40 13.73 13.47
CA ALA A 91 -4.38 12.66 13.37
C ALA A 91 -3.78 11.34 12.89
N ILE A 92 -2.52 11.30 12.41
CA ILE A 92 -1.89 10.12 11.83
C ILE A 92 -0.87 9.49 12.78
N ASP A 93 -0.99 8.19 12.98
CA ASP A 93 0.03 7.40 13.67
C ASP A 93 1.19 7.10 12.71
N ARG A 94 2.24 7.92 12.81
CA ARG A 94 3.44 7.82 11.97
C ARG A 94 4.19 6.49 12.07
N GLN A 95 3.92 5.67 13.09
CA GLN A 95 4.53 4.33 13.23
C GLN A 95 3.71 3.24 12.53
N LYS A 96 2.52 3.58 12.00
CA LYS A 96 1.56 2.62 11.44
C LYS A 96 1.13 3.02 10.04
N ILE A 97 2.12 3.26 9.19
CA ILE A 97 1.93 3.57 7.77
C ILE A 97 1.99 2.27 6.98
N MET A 98 0.91 1.93 6.29
CA MET A 98 0.85 0.81 5.35
C MET A 98 0.62 1.29 3.92
N ILE A 99 1.14 0.56 2.94
CA ILE A 99 0.97 0.87 1.52
C ILE A 99 0.46 -0.34 0.74
N THR A 100 -0.35 -0.11 -0.29
CA THR A 100 -0.85 -1.16 -1.20
C THR A 100 -0.95 -0.67 -2.64
N GLY A 101 -0.87 -1.62 -3.58
CA GLY A 101 -0.98 -1.38 -5.01
C GLY A 101 -1.06 -2.69 -5.79
N VAL A 102 -1.70 -2.64 -6.97
CA VAL A 102 -1.95 -3.80 -7.83
C VAL A 102 -1.10 -3.77 -9.10
N SER A 103 -0.69 -4.93 -9.60
CA SER A 103 0.00 -5.03 -10.90
C SER A 103 1.35 -4.30 -10.88
N ARG A 104 1.65 -3.47 -11.88
CA ARG A 104 2.85 -2.61 -11.87
C ARG A 104 2.96 -1.73 -10.61
N LEU A 105 1.84 -1.34 -10.01
CA LEU A 105 1.83 -0.56 -8.77
C LEU A 105 2.30 -1.37 -7.57
N ALA A 106 2.12 -2.69 -7.59
CA ALA A 106 2.68 -3.59 -6.60
C ALA A 106 4.21 -3.55 -6.59
N GLN A 107 4.84 -3.33 -7.75
CA GLN A 107 6.29 -3.16 -7.86
C GLN A 107 6.74 -1.83 -7.25
N ALA A 108 6.00 -0.74 -7.52
CA ALA A 108 6.30 0.57 -6.96
C ALA A 108 6.14 0.61 -5.44
N VAL A 109 5.08 0.01 -4.88
CA VAL A 109 4.90 -0.08 -3.42
C VAL A 109 5.91 -1.02 -2.78
N LEU A 110 6.26 -2.14 -3.43
CA LEU A 110 7.33 -3.01 -2.92
C LEU A 110 8.66 -2.25 -2.85
N LEU A 111 9.00 -1.49 -3.89
CA LEU A 111 10.20 -0.66 -3.93
C LEU A 111 10.15 0.44 -2.86
N ALA A 112 9.00 1.10 -2.67
CA ALA A 112 8.83 2.09 -1.60
C ALA A 112 9.05 1.49 -0.22
N GLY A 113 8.44 0.34 0.07
CA GLY A 113 8.64 -0.37 1.33
C GLY A 113 10.08 -0.82 1.57
N ALA A 114 10.85 -1.08 0.51
CA ALA A 114 12.25 -1.48 0.61
C ALA A 114 13.19 -0.29 0.89
N PHE A 115 12.85 0.91 0.44
CA PHE A 115 13.72 2.10 0.51
C PHE A 115 13.25 3.18 1.51
N ASP A 116 12.06 3.04 2.09
CA ASP A 116 11.48 4.00 3.03
C ASP A 116 11.11 3.33 4.36
N GLU A 117 12.03 3.36 5.32
CA GLU A 117 11.88 2.72 6.64
C GLU A 117 10.71 3.25 7.48
N ARG A 118 10.10 4.37 7.09
CA ARG A 118 8.90 4.91 7.75
C ARG A 118 7.66 4.09 7.43
N ILE A 119 7.72 3.26 6.39
CA ILE A 119 6.62 2.40 5.95
C ILE A 119 6.68 1.11 6.76
N ALA A 120 5.73 0.97 7.70
CA ALA A 120 5.69 -0.15 8.62
C ALA A 120 5.18 -1.45 7.97
N LEU A 121 4.40 -1.36 6.90
CA LEU A 121 3.84 -2.52 6.22
C LEU A 121 3.63 -2.28 4.73
N THR A 122 4.08 -3.23 3.91
CA THR A 122 3.92 -3.18 2.46
C THR A 122 3.09 -4.36 1.99
N ALA A 123 2.00 -4.08 1.27
CA ALA A 123 1.06 -5.07 0.75
C ALA A 123 0.99 -5.03 -0.80
N PRO A 124 1.99 -5.57 -1.50
CA PRO A 124 2.00 -5.61 -2.96
C PRO A 124 1.07 -6.72 -3.48
N VAL A 125 0.19 -6.44 -4.44
CA VAL A 125 -0.78 -7.41 -4.97
C VAL A 125 -0.60 -7.65 -6.46
N ALA A 126 -0.52 -8.91 -6.89
CA ALA A 126 -0.50 -9.32 -8.30
C ALA A 126 0.58 -8.63 -9.18
N GLY A 127 1.75 -8.31 -8.61
CA GLY A 127 2.84 -7.58 -9.26
C GLY A 127 3.74 -8.36 -10.23
N GLY A 128 3.42 -9.62 -10.52
CA GLY A 128 4.18 -10.43 -11.49
C GLY A 128 5.61 -10.80 -11.05
N MET A 129 6.56 -10.77 -12.00
CA MET A 129 7.92 -11.34 -11.89
C MET A 129 8.72 -10.87 -10.67
N ALA A 130 8.53 -9.61 -10.24
CA ALA A 130 9.21 -9.07 -9.05
C ALA A 130 8.84 -9.81 -7.75
N LEU A 131 7.64 -10.42 -7.69
CA LEU A 131 7.18 -11.24 -6.57
C LEU A 131 7.36 -12.75 -6.85
N ARG A 132 7.48 -13.17 -8.11
CA ARG A 132 7.61 -14.59 -8.51
C ARG A 132 9.04 -15.12 -8.34
N TYR A 133 10.06 -14.26 -8.44
CA TYR A 133 11.48 -14.65 -8.37
C TYR A 133 12.18 -14.32 -7.04
N SER A 134 11.48 -13.75 -6.06
CA SER A 134 11.99 -13.43 -4.72
C SER A 134 12.09 -14.66 -3.79
N GLY A 135 12.54 -15.80 -4.34
CA GLY A 135 12.53 -17.12 -3.74
C GLY A 135 13.27 -17.25 -2.41
N LYS A 136 12.82 -18.25 -1.61
CA LYS A 136 13.31 -18.87 -0.36
C LYS A 136 13.95 -18.01 0.76
N GLU A 137 14.73 -16.99 0.46
CA GLU A 137 15.43 -16.13 1.43
C GLU A 137 14.52 -15.03 2.02
N MET A 138 13.52 -14.54 1.27
CA MET A 138 12.45 -13.65 1.79
C MET A 138 11.33 -14.44 2.48
N GLY A 139 11.72 -15.44 3.28
CA GLY A 139 10.83 -16.38 3.95
C GLY A 139 9.65 -15.70 4.66
N ARG A 140 8.43 -16.21 4.39
CA ARG A 140 7.15 -15.89 5.05
C ARG A 140 6.31 -14.72 4.51
N GLY A 141 6.75 -13.96 3.50
CA GLY A 141 6.04 -12.74 3.04
C GLY A 141 5.20 -12.85 1.76
N LEU A 142 5.40 -13.90 0.95
CA LEU A 142 4.76 -14.05 -0.36
C LEU A 142 3.92 -15.30 -0.38
N VAL A 143 2.62 -15.13 -0.60
CA VAL A 143 1.64 -16.22 -0.57
C VAL A 143 0.81 -16.15 -1.85
N HIS A 144 0.77 -17.25 -2.61
CA HIS A 144 -0.32 -17.44 -3.54
C HIS A 144 -1.60 -17.63 -2.72
N PHE A 145 -2.43 -16.58 -2.68
CA PHE A 145 -3.54 -16.54 -1.75
C PHE A 145 -4.77 -17.30 -2.28
N ARG A 146 -5.16 -17.05 -3.52
CA ARG A 146 -6.32 -17.67 -4.17
C ARG A 146 -6.25 -17.52 -5.69
N PRO A 147 -6.94 -18.37 -6.47
CA PRO A 147 -7.21 -18.10 -7.87
C PRO A 147 -8.07 -16.84 -8.03
N GLY A 148 -7.80 -16.02 -9.05
CA GLY A 148 -8.52 -14.77 -9.28
C GLY A 148 -8.07 -14.00 -10.53
N GLY A 149 -8.87 -12.99 -10.91
CA GLY A 149 -8.56 -12.05 -11.97
C GLY A 149 -7.56 -10.96 -11.56
N HIS A 150 -7.30 -10.01 -12.46
CA HIS A 150 -6.33 -8.92 -12.27
C HIS A 150 -6.91 -7.78 -11.41
N GLY A 151 -6.98 -7.97 -10.09
CA GLY A 151 -7.54 -6.97 -9.16
C GLY A 151 -7.57 -7.44 -7.71
N ILE A 152 -7.93 -6.54 -6.79
CA ILE A 152 -8.19 -6.84 -5.37
C ILE A 152 -9.68 -7.07 -5.19
N THR A 153 -10.08 -8.19 -4.61
CA THR A 153 -11.46 -8.47 -4.20
C THR A 153 -11.68 -8.20 -2.71
N SER A 154 -12.92 -8.30 -2.25
CA SER A 154 -13.26 -8.22 -0.82
C SER A 154 -12.50 -9.24 0.04
N GLU A 155 -12.21 -10.42 -0.51
CA GLU A 155 -11.44 -11.46 0.17
C GLU A 155 -9.98 -11.06 0.36
N ASP A 156 -9.37 -10.46 -0.66
CA ASP A 156 -8.00 -9.95 -0.60
C ASP A 156 -7.88 -8.79 0.37
N TRP A 157 -8.82 -7.83 0.31
CA TRP A 157 -8.91 -6.73 1.28
C TRP A 157 -9.03 -7.24 2.71
N SER A 158 -9.86 -8.25 2.93
CA SER A 158 -10.01 -8.87 4.24
C SER A 158 -8.70 -9.52 4.71
N ALA A 159 -7.98 -10.21 3.81
CA ALA A 159 -6.70 -10.81 4.14
C ALA A 159 -5.62 -9.77 4.49
N ILE A 160 -5.46 -8.74 3.65
CA ILE A 160 -4.52 -7.62 3.84
C ILE A 160 -4.80 -6.92 5.18
N LEU A 161 -6.06 -6.56 5.43
CA LEU A 161 -6.43 -5.82 6.63
C LEU A 161 -6.37 -6.68 7.89
N ASN A 162 -6.65 -7.99 7.81
CA ASN A 162 -6.44 -8.90 8.93
C ASN A 162 -4.95 -9.00 9.30
N PHE A 163 -4.07 -9.03 8.31
CA PHE A 163 -2.63 -9.02 8.55
C PHE A 163 -2.18 -7.69 9.17
N ALA A 164 -2.63 -6.55 8.62
CA ALA A 164 -2.33 -5.23 9.16
C ALA A 164 -2.86 -5.06 10.60
N ASP A 165 -4.08 -5.52 10.88
CA ASP A 165 -4.67 -5.51 12.22
C ASP A 165 -3.82 -6.29 13.23
N GLN A 166 -3.31 -7.46 12.85
CA GLN A 166 -2.44 -8.24 13.72
C GLN A 166 -1.06 -7.60 13.90
N LYS A 167 -0.45 -7.10 12.82
CA LYS A 167 0.96 -6.65 12.82
C LYS A 167 1.15 -5.20 13.23
N LEU A 168 0.24 -4.31 12.86
CA LEU A 168 0.31 -2.89 13.21
C LEU A 168 -0.46 -2.57 14.48
N LEU A 169 -1.56 -3.27 14.75
CA LEU A 169 -2.47 -2.94 15.84
C LEU A 169 -2.46 -3.96 16.98
N ASN A 170 -1.67 -5.04 16.88
CA ASN A 170 -1.62 -6.13 17.85
C ASN A 170 -3.01 -6.71 18.17
N LYS A 171 -3.94 -6.68 17.20
CA LYS A 171 -5.25 -7.30 17.35
C LYS A 171 -5.11 -8.81 17.28
N ASN A 172 -5.86 -9.53 18.12
CA ASN A 172 -5.96 -10.98 18.02
C ASN A 172 -6.59 -11.35 16.67
N GLY A 173 -6.05 -12.36 16.01
CA GLY A 173 -6.59 -12.89 14.77
C GLY A 173 -6.55 -14.40 14.73
N THR A 174 -7.55 -14.99 14.08
CA THR A 174 -7.68 -16.44 13.91
C THR A 174 -6.87 -16.96 12.73
N ARG A 175 -6.53 -16.08 11.79
CA ARG A 175 -5.80 -16.42 10.57
C ARG A 175 -4.30 -16.36 10.80
N ARG A 176 -3.62 -17.48 10.52
CA ARG A 176 -2.16 -17.58 10.46
C ARG A 176 -1.67 -17.21 9.05
N PHE A 177 -0.60 -16.41 8.98
CA PHE A 177 0.00 -15.90 7.74
C PHE A 177 1.41 -16.45 7.49
N ASP A 178 1.87 -17.34 8.36
CA ASP A 178 3.17 -17.97 8.39
C ASP A 178 3.14 -19.44 7.92
N ILE A 179 1.99 -19.90 7.41
CA ILE A 179 1.81 -21.23 6.85
C ILE A 179 1.69 -21.10 5.33
N LEU A 180 2.65 -21.68 4.61
CA LEU A 180 2.55 -21.80 3.16
C LEU A 180 1.46 -22.83 2.80
N PRO A 181 0.73 -22.61 1.69
CA PRO A 181 -0.12 -23.65 1.12
C PRO A 181 0.70 -24.94 0.89
N PRO A 182 0.10 -26.13 1.03
CA PRO A 182 0.77 -27.38 0.66
C PRO A 182 1.29 -27.32 -0.78
N ASP A 183 2.39 -28.00 -1.10
CA ASP A 183 3.01 -27.99 -2.44
C ASP A 183 2.03 -28.32 -3.57
N SER A 184 0.99 -29.11 -3.30
CA SER A 184 -0.08 -29.43 -4.24
C SER A 184 -0.88 -28.22 -4.73
N GLN A 185 -0.84 -27.11 -3.99
CA GLN A 185 -1.53 -25.84 -4.27
C GLN A 185 -0.61 -24.73 -4.80
N LEU A 186 0.71 -24.98 -4.90
CA LEU A 186 1.71 -24.01 -5.37
C LEU A 186 2.01 -24.09 -6.89
N LYS A 187 1.08 -24.62 -7.68
CA LYS A 187 1.24 -24.83 -9.13
C LYS A 187 1.15 -23.54 -9.94
#